data_AF-A0A818DET0-F1
#
_entry.id   AF-A0A818DET0-F1
#
_cell.length_a   1.000
_cell.length_b   1.000
_cell.length_c   1.000
_cell.angle_alpha   90.00
_cell.angle_beta   90.00
_cell.angle_gamma   90.00
#
_symmetry.space_group_name_H-M   'P 1'
#
loop_
_entity.id
_entity.type
_entity.pdbx_description
1 polymer ?
#
loop_
_entity_poly.entity_id
_entity_poly.type
_entity_poly.pdbx_seq_one_letter_code
_entity_poly.pdbx_strand_id
1 'polypeptide(L)'
;ECNWKLNSTWKIYPSGSTPDTASSGPTIDHTTGNGNYARFMSNLLSASDQFGIMSTNTSLQQSTTFSFWYFMHGSQIGTLALIVNDQTLWEKSGRQGLPAWHQANITLPVGAYLNVRISFCY
;
A
#
# COMPACT_ATOMS: atom_id res chain seq x y z
N GLU A 1 18.61 -3.21 3.60
CA GLU A 1 18.17 -1.80 3.53
C GLU A 1 17.47 -1.59 2.19
N CYS A 2 16.24 -1.06 2.18
CA CYS A 2 15.46 -0.83 0.96
C CYS A 2 16.00 0.44 0.26
N ASN A 3 16.32 0.36 -1.03
CA ASN A 3 16.90 1.47 -1.79
C ASN A 3 15.79 2.21 -2.57
N TRP A 4 15.54 3.47 -2.21
CA TRP A 4 14.43 4.27 -2.73
C TRP A 4 14.49 4.48 -4.25
N LYS A 5 13.42 4.11 -4.96
CA LYS A 5 13.19 4.52 -6.36
C LYS A 5 11.79 5.13 -6.50
N LEU A 6 11.73 6.37 -6.97
CA LEU A 6 10.49 7.09 -7.17
C LEU A 6 10.04 6.95 -8.63
N ASN A 7 9.49 5.78 -9.05
CA ASN A 7 8.57 5.69 -10.21
C ASN A 7 7.98 4.30 -10.56
N SER A 8 6.70 4.35 -10.97
CA SER A 8 6.07 3.66 -12.13
C SER A 8 5.78 2.15 -12.21
N THR A 9 5.48 1.42 -11.12
CA THR A 9 4.95 0.03 -11.27
C THR A 9 3.58 -0.23 -10.66
N TRP A 10 2.96 0.75 -9.98
CA TRP A 10 1.57 0.63 -9.56
C TRP A 10 0.67 0.48 -10.78
N LYS A 11 0.13 -0.72 -10.95
CA LYS A 11 -0.91 -0.97 -11.94
C LYS A 11 -2.24 -0.92 -11.22
N ILE A 12 -3.12 -0.07 -11.74
CA ILE A 12 -4.52 -0.02 -11.34
C ILE A 12 -5.23 -1.16 -12.07
N TYR A 13 -5.82 -2.08 -11.30
CA TYR A 13 -6.59 -3.19 -11.84
C TYR A 13 -8.08 -2.96 -11.58
N PRO A 14 -8.94 -3.13 -12.60
CA PRO A 14 -10.38 -3.26 -12.38
C PRO A 14 -10.69 -4.56 -11.64
N SER A 15 -11.75 -4.53 -10.83
CA SER A 15 -12.34 -5.74 -10.23
C SER A 15 -12.65 -6.77 -11.31
N GLY A 16 -12.42 -8.05 -11.02
CA GLY A 16 -12.61 -9.17 -11.96
C GLY A 16 -11.62 -9.26 -13.13
N SER A 17 -10.72 -8.28 -13.31
CA SER A 17 -9.74 -8.28 -14.42
C SER A 17 -8.38 -8.87 -14.03
N THR A 18 -8.29 -9.49 -12.86
CA THR A 18 -7.05 -10.13 -12.42
C THR A 18 -6.87 -11.49 -13.10
N PRO A 19 -5.79 -11.70 -13.88
CA PRO A 19 -5.61 -12.93 -14.68
C PRO A 19 -5.48 -14.22 -13.85
N ASP A 20 -5.25 -14.10 -12.54
CA ASP A 20 -5.03 -15.22 -11.63
C ASP A 20 -6.04 -15.11 -10.48
N THR A 21 -7.24 -15.63 -10.72
CA THR A 21 -8.38 -15.64 -9.80
C THR A 21 -8.24 -16.64 -8.66
N ALA A 22 -7.14 -17.43 -8.62
CA ALA A 22 -7.05 -18.58 -7.73
C ALA A 22 -6.01 -18.48 -6.60
N SER A 23 -5.02 -17.57 -6.63
CA SER A 23 -3.96 -17.65 -5.60
C SER A 23 -3.25 -16.37 -5.14
N SER A 24 -3.27 -15.26 -5.88
CA SER A 24 -2.27 -14.19 -5.67
C SER A 24 -2.80 -12.76 -5.48
N GLY A 25 -4.12 -12.53 -5.46
CA GLY A 25 -4.67 -11.17 -5.29
C GLY A 25 -6.19 -11.12 -5.08
N PRO A 26 -6.75 -9.97 -4.66
CA PRO A 26 -8.17 -9.83 -4.42
C PRO A 26 -8.94 -9.83 -5.75
N THR A 27 -10.07 -10.53 -5.82
CA THR A 27 -10.92 -10.57 -7.03
C THR A 27 -11.78 -9.31 -7.19
N ILE A 28 -11.97 -8.55 -6.11
CA ILE A 28 -12.83 -7.36 -6.03
C ILE A 28 -12.17 -6.22 -5.25
N ASP A 29 -12.42 -4.97 -5.65
CA ASP A 29 -12.10 -3.76 -4.87
C ASP A 29 -12.90 -3.74 -3.56
N HIS A 30 -12.26 -3.27 -2.49
CA HIS A 30 -12.87 -3.11 -1.18
C HIS A 30 -14.04 -2.12 -1.17
N THR A 31 -13.96 -1.03 -1.94
CA THR A 31 -14.88 0.11 -1.82
C THR A 31 -16.29 -0.24 -2.29
N THR A 32 -16.40 -0.93 -3.43
CA THR A 32 -17.69 -1.19 -4.09
C THR A 32 -17.86 -2.61 -4.59
N GLY A 33 -16.81 -3.43 -4.56
CA GLY A 33 -16.78 -4.73 -5.22
C GLY A 33 -16.58 -4.68 -6.74
N ASN A 34 -16.79 -3.52 -7.37
CA ASN A 34 -16.69 -3.30 -8.82
C ASN A 34 -15.69 -2.18 -9.20
N GLY A 35 -15.00 -1.60 -8.21
CA GLY A 35 -14.05 -0.51 -8.40
C GLY A 35 -12.68 -0.97 -8.85
N ASN A 36 -11.68 -0.11 -8.65
CA ASN A 36 -10.29 -0.40 -8.97
C ASN A 36 -9.45 -0.52 -7.71
N TYR A 37 -8.38 -1.31 -7.77
CA TYR A 37 -7.37 -1.34 -6.72
C TYR A 37 -5.96 -1.30 -7.32
N ALA A 38 -5.03 -0.77 -6.54
CA ALA A 38 -3.63 -0.78 -6.90
C ALA A 38 -3.02 -2.12 -6.48
N ARG A 39 -2.41 -2.85 -7.42
CA ARG A 39 -1.81 -4.17 -7.15
C ARG A 39 -0.30 -4.15 -7.32
N PHE A 40 0.37 -4.91 -6.45
CA PHE A 40 1.79 -5.22 -6.51
C PHE A 40 1.99 -6.71 -6.84
N MET A 41 2.94 -7.03 -7.71
CA MET A 41 3.31 -8.41 -8.06
C MET A 41 4.80 -8.64 -7.80
N SER A 42 5.10 -9.52 -6.84
CA SER A 42 6.48 -9.78 -6.37
C SER A 42 7.37 -10.45 -7.42
N ASN A 43 6.80 -11.20 -8.37
CA ASN A 43 7.55 -11.88 -9.44
C ASN A 43 8.16 -10.95 -10.49
N LEU A 44 7.87 -9.64 -10.43
CA LEU A 44 8.40 -8.66 -11.38
C LEU A 44 9.53 -7.79 -10.79
N LEU A 45 9.99 -8.09 -9.57
CA LEU A 45 10.80 -7.15 -8.78
C LEU A 45 11.97 -7.81 -8.06
N SER A 46 13.02 -7.01 -7.86
CA SER A 46 14.18 -7.37 -7.06
C SER A 46 13.95 -7.03 -5.58
N ALA A 47 14.65 -7.69 -4.66
CA ALA A 47 14.60 -7.46 -3.20
C ALA A 47 15.11 -6.07 -2.75
N SER A 48 15.25 -5.13 -3.68
CA SER A 48 15.69 -3.77 -3.43
C SER A 48 14.68 -2.73 -3.91
N ASP A 49 13.60 -3.17 -4.58
CA ASP A 49 12.66 -2.26 -5.19
C ASP A 49 11.62 -1.79 -4.17
N GLN A 50 11.49 -0.47 -4.06
CA GLN A 50 10.58 0.19 -3.14
C GLN A 50 9.61 1.09 -3.91
N PHE A 51 8.31 1.03 -3.59
CA PHE A 51 7.27 1.72 -4.35
C PHE A 51 6.38 2.55 -3.47
N GLY A 52 6.27 3.84 -3.79
CA GLY A 52 5.53 4.83 -3.01
C GLY A 52 4.27 5.32 -3.74
N ILE A 53 3.13 5.46 -3.07
CA ILE A 53 2.14 6.49 -3.44
C ILE A 53 2.41 7.68 -2.51
N MET A 54 2.78 8.82 -3.09
CA MET A 54 3.08 10.04 -2.36
C MET A 54 1.87 10.98 -2.46
N SER A 55 1.40 11.47 -1.32
CA SER A 55 0.47 12.61 -1.29
C SER A 55 1.23 13.90 -1.59
N THR A 56 0.58 14.88 -2.24
CA THR A 56 1.14 16.24 -2.30
C THR A 56 1.34 16.76 -0.89
N ASN A 57 2.40 17.56 -0.66
CA ASN A 57 2.71 18.13 0.65
C ASN A 57 1.43 18.71 1.28
N THR A 58 1.00 18.11 2.39
CA THR A 58 -0.27 18.47 3.04
C THR A 58 0.02 19.19 4.35
N SER A 59 -0.82 20.15 4.69
CA SER A 59 -0.74 20.88 5.95
C SER A 59 -1.97 20.53 6.77
N LEU A 60 -1.75 19.82 7.89
CA LEU A 60 -2.81 19.42 8.81
C LEU A 60 -2.84 20.39 9.99
N GLN A 61 -3.94 21.13 10.12
CA GLN A 61 -4.19 22.05 11.24
C GLN A 61 -4.74 21.32 12.48
N GLN A 62 -5.19 20.08 12.31
CA GLN A 62 -5.72 19.23 13.36
C GLN A 62 -5.34 17.77 13.12
N SER A 63 -5.31 17.00 14.19
CA SER A 63 -5.10 15.55 14.15
C SER A 63 -6.10 14.92 13.18
N THR A 64 -5.60 14.23 12.16
CA THR A 64 -6.41 13.67 11.08
C THR A 64 -6.11 12.18 10.94
N THR A 65 -7.14 11.36 10.76
CA THR A 65 -6.97 9.93 10.54
C THR A 65 -6.76 9.65 9.05
N PHE A 66 -5.62 9.06 8.72
CA PHE A 66 -5.35 8.48 7.42
C PHE A 66 -5.76 7.02 7.44
N SER A 67 -6.69 6.65 6.57
CA SER A 67 -7.19 5.27 6.46
C SER A 67 -6.97 4.72 5.06
N PHE A 68 -6.53 3.47 4.97
CA PHE A 68 -6.44 2.75 3.70
C PHE A 68 -6.71 1.27 3.89
N TRP A 69 -7.12 0.62 2.81
CA TRP A 69 -7.34 -0.83 2.76
C TRP A 69 -6.15 -1.51 2.07
N TYR A 70 -5.74 -2.65 2.60
CA TYR A 70 -4.65 -3.44 2.04
C TYR A 70 -4.98 -4.93 2.04
N PHE A 71 -4.43 -5.64 1.06
CA PHE A 71 -4.54 -7.08 0.92
C PHE A 71 -3.16 -7.66 0.62
N MET A 72 -2.64 -8.46 1.55
CA MET A 72 -1.28 -8.98 1.53
C MET A 72 -1.32 -10.50 1.62
N HIS A 73 -1.50 -11.16 0.47
CA HIS A 73 -1.66 -12.61 0.37
C HIS A 73 -0.66 -13.23 -0.60
N GLY A 74 0.07 -14.25 -0.15
CA GLY A 74 1.04 -15.00 -0.94
C GLY A 74 2.17 -15.54 -0.07
N SER A 75 3.02 -16.40 -0.63
CA SER A 75 4.20 -16.96 0.05
C SER A 75 5.39 -16.00 0.09
N GLN A 76 5.40 -15.03 -0.81
CA GLN A 76 6.49 -14.07 -1.03
C GLN A 76 5.92 -12.65 -0.97
N ILE A 77 5.61 -12.21 0.25
CA ILE A 77 5.03 -10.89 0.51
C ILE A 77 6.03 -10.06 1.31
N GLY A 78 6.35 -8.88 0.76
CA GLY A 78 7.23 -7.90 1.40
C GLY A 78 6.55 -7.13 2.53
N THR A 79 6.99 -5.90 2.73
CA THR A 79 6.52 -4.97 3.76
C THR A 79 5.78 -3.79 3.14
N LEU A 80 4.56 -3.54 3.61
CA LEU A 80 3.78 -2.34 3.31
C LEU A 80 3.88 -1.37 4.50
N ALA A 81 4.22 -0.11 4.26
CA ALA A 81 4.45 0.89 5.29
C ALA A 81 3.77 2.23 4.96
N LEU A 82 3.30 2.94 5.98
CA LEU A 82 2.94 4.36 5.91
C LEU A 82 4.06 5.17 6.55
N ILE A 83 4.61 6.10 5.78
CA ILE A 83 5.74 6.92 6.19
C ILE A 83 5.37 8.39 6.07
N VAL A 84 5.68 9.17 7.09
CA VAL A 84 5.42 10.60 7.16
C VAL A 84 6.73 11.31 7.49
N ASN A 85 7.19 12.22 6.64
CA ASN A 85 8.46 12.94 6.82
C ASN A 85 9.63 11.98 7.15
N ASP A 86 9.76 10.92 6.36
CA ASP A 86 10.75 9.85 6.52
C ASP A 86 10.62 8.99 7.80
N GLN A 87 9.59 9.19 8.62
CA GLN A 87 9.29 8.35 9.77
C GLN A 87 8.20 7.33 9.46
N THR A 88 8.48 6.04 9.68
CA THR A 88 7.47 4.98 9.59
C THR A 88 6.47 5.11 10.75
N LEU A 89 5.22 5.41 10.41
CA LEU A 89 4.13 5.46 11.40
C LEU A 89 3.35 4.15 11.49
N TRP A 90 3.41 3.33 10.44
CA TRP A 90 2.74 2.03 10.39
C TRP A 90 3.42 1.13 9.39
N GLU A 91 3.50 -0.16 9.69
CA GLU A 91 3.94 -1.16 8.73
C GLU A 91 3.36 -2.55 9.02
N LYS A 92 3.28 -3.35 7.97
CA LYS A 92 2.98 -4.78 8.01
C LYS A 92 3.88 -5.52 7.05
N SER A 93 4.40 -6.65 7.48
CA SER A 93 5.27 -7.51 6.70
C SER A 93 4.67 -8.90 6.54
N GLY A 94 4.93 -9.51 5.39
CA GLY A 94 4.53 -10.88 5.11
C GLY A 94 3.03 -11.07 4.90
N ARG A 95 2.63 -12.34 4.80
CA ARG A 95 1.25 -12.73 4.58
C ARG A 95 0.36 -12.29 5.75
N GLN A 96 -0.73 -11.62 5.42
CA GLN A 96 -1.80 -11.28 6.33
C GLN A 96 -2.93 -12.31 6.19
N GLY A 97 -3.70 -12.51 7.26
CA GLY A 97 -4.74 -13.53 7.32
C GLY A 97 -5.77 -13.42 6.19
N LEU A 98 -6.22 -14.57 5.70
CA LEU A 98 -7.38 -14.69 4.81
C LEU A 98 -8.69 -14.52 5.62
N PRO A 99 -9.83 -14.18 4.98
CA PRO A 99 -10.04 -13.99 3.53
C PRO A 99 -10.23 -12.52 3.11
N ALA A 100 -10.08 -11.56 4.01
CA ALA A 100 -10.57 -10.20 3.79
C ALA A 100 -9.46 -9.16 3.57
N TRP A 101 -9.86 -8.05 2.95
CA TRP A 101 -9.15 -6.79 3.03
C TRP A 101 -8.99 -6.37 4.49
N HIS A 102 -7.83 -5.82 4.82
CA HIS A 102 -7.55 -5.27 6.14
C HIS A 102 -7.57 -3.75 6.08
N GLN A 103 -8.13 -3.11 7.10
CA GLN A 103 -8.11 -1.66 7.22
C GLN A 103 -6.94 -1.23 8.13
N ALA A 104 -6.17 -0.27 7.67
CA ALA A 104 -5.23 0.47 8.49
C ALA A 104 -5.81 1.85 8.78
N ASN A 105 -5.85 2.24 10.06
CA ASN A 105 -6.25 3.57 10.52
C ASN A 105 -5.09 4.17 11.32
N ILE A 106 -4.48 5.23 10.82
CA ILE A 106 -3.32 5.87 11.42
C ILE A 106 -3.64 7.34 11.68
N THR A 107 -3.42 7.81 12.89
CA THR A 107 -3.49 9.23 13.22
C THR A 107 -2.24 9.94 12.70
N LEU A 108 -2.42 10.91 11.80
CA LEU A 108 -1.35 11.75 11.30
C LEU A 108 -1.06 12.88 12.29
N PRO A 109 0.22 13.25 12.48
CA PRO A 109 0.59 14.39 13.30
C PRO A 109 0.08 15.70 12.70
N VAL A 110 -0.19 16.68 13.56
CA VAL A 110 -0.42 18.07 13.14
C VAL A 110 0.90 18.64 12.63
N GLY A 111 0.89 19.28 11.47
CA GLY A 111 2.11 19.84 10.90
C GLY A 111 1.88 20.45 9.52
N ALA A 112 2.75 21.40 9.18
CA ALA A 112 2.85 21.93 7.83
C ALA A 112 3.81 21.06 7.00
N TYR A 113 3.53 20.92 5.70
CA TYR A 113 4.40 20.23 4.74
C TYR A 113 4.65 18.75 5.06
N LEU A 114 3.63 18.03 5.52
CA LEU A 114 3.72 16.59 5.73
C LEU A 114 3.89 15.89 4.37
N ASN A 115 5.00 15.18 4.22
CA ASN A 115 5.23 14.24 3.13
C ASN A 115 4.70 12.87 3.56
N VAL A 116 3.48 12.54 3.15
CA VAL A 116 2.85 11.26 3.46
C VAL A 116 3.04 10.31 2.27
N ARG A 117 3.61 9.13 2.52
CA ARG A 117 3.83 8.10 1.51
C ARG A 117 3.44 6.71 2.00
N ILE A 118 2.70 5.97 1.18
CA ILE A 118 2.53 4.51 1.36
C ILE A 118 3.63 3.85 0.56
N SER A 119 4.50 3.07 1.22
CA SER A 119 5.62 2.38 0.62
C SER A 119 5.44 0.86 0.65
N PHE A 120 5.82 0.16 -0.41
CA PHE A 120 5.98 -1.29 -0.42
C PHE A 120 7.44 -1.65 -0.72
N CYS A 121 8.07 -2.51 0.10
CA CYS A 121 9.43 -3.02 -0.09
C CYS A 121 9.42 -4.56 -0.08
N TYR A 122 10.14 -5.21 -0.99
CA TYR A 122 10.30 -6.67 -1.03
C TYR A 122 11.66 -7.08 -0.48
#